data_AF-A0A5S3WKG7-F1
#
_entry.id   AF-A0A5S3WKG7-F1
#
_cell.length_a   1.000
_cell.length_b   1.000
_cell.length_c   1.000
_cell.angle_alpha   90.00
_cell.angle_beta   90.00
_cell.angle_gamma   90.00
#
_symmetry.space_group_name_H-M   'P 1'
#
loop_
_entity.id
_entity.type
_entity.pdbx_description
1 polymer ?
#
loop_
_entity_poly.entity_id
_entity_poly.type
_entity_poly.pdbx_seq_one_letter_code
_entity_poly.pdbx_strand_id
1 'polypeptide(L)'
;MFSIARATIISALLLGGCSQTYTPQSHSNNVVPSCEMPQLEHPGLQLLADQTVPPGIILDSGQGGLCDAQNYQVVQELVIWRAWNSTYEGSKLGKWWALEKPAGPISLYRAEFNICPKYSPLDMLVRCTLKAGTKVVIGPGQSAQCSEYFTYPQSDTNQLYLANAEQATMNCTTFSGQFSWHEADMKEQ
;
A
#
# COMPACT_ATOMS: atom_id res chain seq x y z
N MET A 1 9.17 -52.51 -76.32
CA MET A 1 8.70 -51.11 -76.22
C MET A 1 8.44 -50.82 -74.76
N PHE A 2 9.03 -49.74 -74.26
CA PHE A 2 9.02 -49.31 -72.86
C PHE A 2 7.60 -48.98 -72.38
N SER A 3 7.31 -49.26 -71.10
CA SER A 3 6.52 -48.32 -70.30
C SER A 3 6.78 -48.50 -68.81
N ILE A 4 7.38 -47.47 -68.23
CA ILE A 4 7.65 -47.31 -66.80
C ILE A 4 6.42 -46.63 -66.21
N ALA A 5 5.69 -47.31 -65.33
CA ALA A 5 4.64 -46.68 -64.53
C ALA A 5 5.18 -46.41 -63.12
N ARG A 6 5.46 -45.12 -62.86
CA ARG A 6 5.80 -44.59 -61.53
C ARG A 6 4.56 -44.67 -60.64
N ALA A 7 4.63 -45.43 -59.56
CA ALA A 7 3.63 -45.40 -58.50
C ALA A 7 4.01 -44.34 -57.46
N THR A 8 3.28 -43.24 -57.48
CA THR A 8 3.43 -42.10 -56.56
C THR A 8 2.86 -42.48 -55.19
N ILE A 9 3.70 -42.43 -54.15
CA ILE A 9 3.30 -42.62 -52.75
C ILE A 9 2.64 -41.33 -52.27
N ILE A 10 1.34 -41.35 -51.98
CA ILE A 10 0.63 -40.26 -51.29
C ILE A 10 0.56 -40.64 -49.82
N SER A 11 1.53 -40.17 -49.02
CA SER A 11 1.47 -40.19 -47.57
C SER A 11 0.53 -39.08 -47.09
N ALA A 12 -0.67 -39.44 -46.66
CA ALA A 12 -1.56 -38.55 -45.93
C ALA A 12 -1.09 -38.45 -44.46
N LEU A 13 -0.35 -37.38 -44.12
CA LEU A 13 -0.11 -37.00 -42.74
C LEU A 13 -1.38 -36.35 -42.16
N LEU A 14 -2.10 -37.09 -41.32
CA LEU A 14 -3.16 -36.55 -40.48
C LEU A 14 -2.52 -35.84 -39.28
N LEU A 15 -2.40 -34.51 -39.37
CA LEU A 15 -2.06 -33.66 -38.22
C LEU A 15 -3.28 -33.57 -37.30
N GLY A 16 -3.31 -34.40 -36.26
CA GLY A 16 -4.24 -34.27 -35.15
C GLY A 16 -3.83 -33.09 -34.26
N GLY A 17 -4.40 -31.92 -34.50
CA GLY A 17 -4.29 -30.78 -33.58
C GLY A 17 -5.24 -30.96 -32.41
N CYS A 18 -4.73 -31.20 -31.20
CA CYS A 18 -5.51 -31.02 -29.98
C CYS A 18 -5.69 -29.51 -29.76
N SER A 19 -6.84 -28.95 -30.14
CA SER A 19 -7.26 -27.64 -29.65
C SER A 19 -7.63 -27.77 -28.18
N GLN A 20 -6.63 -27.73 -27.29
CA GLN A 20 -6.90 -27.47 -25.88
C GLN A 20 -7.39 -26.01 -25.80
N THR A 21 -8.71 -25.85 -25.69
CA THR A 21 -9.30 -24.59 -25.24
C THR A 21 -8.71 -24.27 -23.88
N TYR A 22 -7.78 -23.31 -23.86
CA TYR A 22 -7.33 -22.68 -22.64
C TYR A 22 -8.53 -21.94 -22.05
N THR A 23 -9.25 -22.58 -21.14
CA THR A 23 -10.05 -21.86 -20.16
C THR A 23 -9.05 -21.26 -19.18
N PRO A 24 -8.84 -19.93 -19.16
CA PRO A 24 -8.10 -19.34 -18.07
C PRO A 24 -8.80 -19.75 -16.77
N GLN A 25 -8.13 -20.57 -15.97
CA GLN A 25 -8.55 -20.78 -14.59
C GLN A 25 -8.42 -19.42 -13.92
N SER A 26 -9.54 -18.70 -13.80
CA SER A 26 -9.65 -17.67 -12.78
C SER A 26 -9.46 -18.40 -11.46
N HIS A 27 -8.23 -18.38 -10.96
CA HIS A 27 -8.00 -18.49 -9.54
C HIS A 27 -8.64 -17.24 -8.95
N SER A 28 -9.95 -17.33 -8.73
CA SER A 28 -10.67 -16.46 -7.82
C SER A 28 -10.18 -16.85 -6.43
N ASN A 29 -8.96 -16.42 -6.12
CA ASN A 29 -8.65 -16.03 -4.76
C ASN A 29 -9.48 -14.77 -4.53
N ASN A 30 -10.79 -14.94 -4.29
CA ASN A 30 -11.56 -13.98 -3.54
C ASN A 30 -10.98 -13.98 -2.12
N VAL A 31 -9.75 -13.47 -1.97
CA VAL A 31 -9.35 -12.83 -0.73
C VAL A 31 -10.23 -11.60 -0.71
N VAL A 32 -11.40 -11.74 -0.07
CA VAL A 32 -12.15 -10.57 0.37
C VAL A 32 -11.12 -9.77 1.17
N PRO A 33 -10.82 -8.51 0.81
CA PRO A 33 -10.00 -7.67 1.67
C PRO A 33 -10.78 -7.54 2.97
N SER A 34 -10.41 -8.36 3.93
CA SER A 34 -10.96 -8.28 5.26
C SER A 34 -10.25 -7.07 5.87
N CYS A 35 -11.00 -6.05 6.26
CA CYS A 35 -10.46 -4.98 7.12
C CYS A 35 -10.15 -5.53 8.52
N GLU A 36 -9.56 -6.72 8.60
CA GLU A 36 -9.26 -7.39 9.86
C GLU A 36 -8.22 -6.53 10.56
N MET A 37 -8.60 -6.00 11.72
CA MET A 37 -7.72 -5.19 12.54
C MET A 37 -6.69 -6.11 13.20
N PRO A 38 -5.41 -6.10 12.79
CA PRO A 38 -4.41 -6.81 13.55
C PRO A 38 -4.30 -6.14 14.92
N GLN A 39 -4.19 -6.93 16.00
CA GLN A 39 -3.99 -6.36 17.33
C GLN A 39 -2.68 -5.56 17.32
N LEU A 40 -2.80 -4.23 17.44
CA LEU A 40 -1.66 -3.35 17.52
C LEU A 40 -1.16 -3.29 18.97
N GLU A 41 -0.16 -4.09 19.27
CA GLU A 41 0.57 -4.00 20.53
C GLU A 41 1.75 -3.04 20.36
N HIS A 42 1.71 -1.89 21.03
CA HIS A 42 2.79 -0.92 21.00
C HIS A 42 2.97 -0.29 22.40
N PRO A 43 4.19 -0.27 22.97
CA PRO A 43 4.41 0.13 24.37
C PRO A 43 4.02 1.57 24.67
N GLY A 44 4.00 2.44 23.65
CA GLY A 44 3.58 3.83 23.79
C GLY A 44 2.10 4.10 23.49
N LEU A 45 1.31 3.08 23.18
CA LEU A 45 -0.10 3.22 22.83
C LEU A 45 -0.97 2.39 23.76
N GLN A 46 -2.04 2.99 24.25
CA GLN A 46 -3.07 2.31 25.03
C GLN A 46 -4.40 2.42 24.30
N LEU A 47 -5.05 1.27 24.08
CA LEU A 47 -6.39 1.23 23.49
C LEU A 47 -7.39 1.97 24.39
N LEU A 48 -8.19 2.86 23.81
CA LEU A 48 -9.21 3.60 24.54
C LEU A 48 -10.50 2.78 24.70
N ALA A 49 -11.31 3.08 25.71
CA ALA A 49 -12.66 2.48 25.80
C ALA A 49 -13.61 3.09 24.75
N ASP A 50 -13.47 4.39 24.49
CA ASP A 50 -14.23 5.09 23.46
C ASP A 50 -13.59 4.87 22.08
N GLN A 51 -14.28 4.11 21.23
CA GLN A 51 -13.89 3.77 19.87
C GLN A 51 -14.64 4.60 18.81
N THR A 52 -15.21 5.75 19.20
CA THR A 52 -15.86 6.66 18.24
C THR A 52 -14.82 7.28 17.32
N VAL A 53 -14.85 6.91 16.03
CA VAL A 53 -13.94 7.44 15.02
C VAL A 53 -14.54 8.69 14.36
N PRO A 54 -13.79 9.80 14.21
CA PRO A 54 -14.27 10.96 13.48
C PRO A 54 -14.67 10.62 12.02
N PRO A 55 -15.69 11.30 11.47
CA PRO A 55 -16.11 11.06 10.09
C PRO A 55 -15.02 11.40 9.08
N GLY A 56 -14.98 10.68 7.96
CA GLY A 56 -14.04 10.90 6.87
C GLY A 56 -12.62 10.33 7.12
N ILE A 57 -12.50 9.37 8.04
CA ILE A 57 -11.26 8.62 8.29
C ILE A 57 -11.37 7.20 7.72
N ILE A 58 -12.43 6.48 8.12
CA ILE A 58 -12.82 5.22 7.52
C ILE A 58 -13.65 5.54 6.27
N LEU A 59 -13.23 5.02 5.12
CA LEU A 59 -13.83 5.31 3.82
C LEU A 59 -14.08 4.03 3.02
N ASP A 60 -14.92 4.16 2.00
CA ASP A 60 -15.24 3.07 1.08
C ASP A 60 -14.03 2.65 0.23
N SER A 61 -14.11 1.44 -0.31
CA SER A 61 -13.11 0.92 -1.25
C SER A 61 -12.82 1.91 -2.38
N GLY A 62 -11.53 2.11 -2.66
CA GLY A 62 -11.04 2.98 -3.71
C GLY A 62 -10.89 4.45 -3.30
N GLN A 63 -11.31 4.85 -2.10
CA GLN A 63 -11.19 6.25 -1.64
C GLN A 63 -9.91 6.54 -0.84
N GLY A 64 -9.12 5.53 -0.50
CA GLY A 64 -8.02 5.63 0.46
C GLY A 64 -8.54 5.81 1.89
N GLY A 65 -7.70 6.34 2.79
CA GLY A 65 -8.04 6.43 4.22
C GLY A 65 -7.84 5.10 4.94
N LEU A 66 -8.62 4.85 6.00
CA LEU A 66 -8.57 3.61 6.77
C LEU A 66 -9.70 2.65 6.36
N CYS A 67 -9.43 1.35 6.42
CA CYS A 67 -10.41 0.29 6.16
C CYS A 67 -11.30 0.04 7.38
N ASP A 68 -10.67 0.03 8.56
CA ASP A 68 -11.27 0.05 9.88
C ASP A 68 -10.31 0.82 10.81
N ALA A 69 -10.72 1.16 12.03
CA ALA A 69 -9.86 1.89 12.93
C ALA A 69 -10.19 1.71 14.41
N GLN A 70 -9.15 1.90 15.22
CA GLN A 70 -9.25 1.96 16.66
C GLN A 70 -8.64 3.25 17.22
N ASN A 71 -9.22 3.71 18.31
CA ASN A 71 -8.77 4.87 19.06
C ASN A 71 -7.75 4.46 20.12
N TYR A 72 -6.61 5.14 20.12
CA TYR A 72 -5.53 4.95 21.09
C TYR A 72 -5.19 6.27 21.79
N GLN A 73 -4.70 6.16 23.01
CA GLN A 73 -4.00 7.24 23.69
C GLN A 73 -2.50 6.94 23.73
N VAL A 74 -1.72 7.96 23.44
CA VAL A 74 -0.28 7.93 23.61
C VAL A 74 0.04 8.00 25.10
N VAL A 75 0.63 6.95 25.67
CA VAL A 75 0.96 6.89 27.11
C VAL A 75 2.41 7.29 27.41
N GLN A 76 3.28 7.22 26.41
CA GLN A 76 4.64 7.72 26.46
C GLN A 76 4.99 8.35 25.12
N GLU A 77 5.91 9.31 25.09
CA GLU A 77 6.36 9.94 23.85
C GLU A 77 6.82 8.87 22.84
N LEU A 78 6.33 8.96 21.60
CA LEU A 78 6.76 8.08 20.51
C LEU A 78 7.19 8.86 19.29
N VAL A 79 8.07 8.28 18.49
CA VAL A 79 8.51 8.87 17.23
C VAL A 79 7.53 8.46 16.14
N ILE A 80 7.12 9.42 15.30
CA ILE A 80 6.28 9.19 14.13
C ILE A 80 6.91 9.82 12.90
N TRP A 81 6.56 9.28 11.74
CA TRP A 81 7.18 9.62 10.46
C TRP A 81 6.12 9.98 9.42
N ARG A 82 6.45 10.90 8.52
CA ARG A 82 5.56 11.27 7.43
C ARG A 82 6.36 11.67 6.21
N ALA A 83 6.08 11.00 5.09
CA ALA A 83 6.50 11.48 3.78
C ALA A 83 5.56 12.62 3.33
N TRP A 84 6.12 13.66 2.74
CA TRP A 84 5.39 14.87 2.35
C TRP A 84 5.94 15.48 1.05
N ASN A 85 5.23 16.49 0.53
CA ASN A 85 5.49 17.11 -0.76
C ASN A 85 6.25 18.43 -0.57
N SER A 86 7.51 18.52 -1.00
CA SER A 86 8.30 19.77 -0.89
C SER A 86 7.66 20.98 -1.59
N THR A 87 6.89 20.75 -2.66
CA THR A 87 6.23 21.82 -3.43
C THR A 87 5.00 22.40 -2.72
N TYR A 88 4.56 21.77 -1.62
CA TYR A 88 3.47 22.24 -0.78
C TYR A 88 3.79 22.03 0.70
N GLU A 89 4.38 23.04 1.34
CA GLU A 89 4.80 23.00 2.76
C GLU A 89 3.63 22.66 3.71
N GLY A 90 2.39 23.05 3.36
CA GLY A 90 1.20 22.69 4.13
C GLY A 90 0.96 21.18 4.23
N SER A 91 1.59 20.37 3.38
CA SER A 91 1.54 18.90 3.48
C SER A 91 2.46 18.33 4.55
N LYS A 92 3.43 19.09 5.08
CA LYS A 92 4.45 18.59 6.01
C LYS A 92 3.88 18.01 7.29
N LEU A 93 2.95 18.72 7.93
CA LEU A 93 2.28 18.29 9.16
C LEU A 93 0.83 17.88 8.91
N GLY A 94 0.58 17.22 7.77
CA GLY A 94 -0.74 16.68 7.45
C GLY A 94 -1.17 15.53 8.36
N LYS A 95 -2.31 14.91 8.03
CA LYS A 95 -3.02 14.03 8.98
C LYS A 95 -2.50 12.60 9.07
N TRP A 96 -1.78 12.12 8.05
CA TRP A 96 -1.43 10.70 7.90
C TRP A 96 0.05 10.46 8.21
N TRP A 97 0.33 9.54 9.12
CA TRP A 97 1.65 9.26 9.67
C TRP A 97 1.91 7.75 9.76
N ALA A 98 3.19 7.39 9.73
CA ALA A 98 3.69 6.05 10.01
C ALA A 98 4.25 6.00 11.44
N LEU A 99 4.03 4.88 12.13
CA LEU A 99 4.65 4.61 13.43
C LEU A 99 6.15 4.32 13.29
N GLU A 100 6.52 3.63 12.21
CA GLU A 100 7.89 3.23 11.94
C GLU A 100 8.54 4.07 10.84
N LYS A 101 9.88 4.12 10.86
CA LYS A 101 10.64 4.80 9.81
C LYS A 101 10.42 4.07 8.48
N PRO A 102 9.99 4.76 7.40
CA PRO A 102 9.89 4.16 6.08
C PRO A 102 11.22 3.56 5.62
N ALA A 103 11.17 2.37 5.05
CA ALA A 103 12.32 1.63 4.55
C ALA A 103 12.00 0.96 3.21
N GLY A 104 13.04 0.61 2.44
CA GLY A 104 12.88 -0.04 1.14
C GLY A 104 12.48 0.91 0.01
N PRO A 105 11.98 0.36 -1.12
CA PRO A 105 11.60 1.15 -2.28
C PRO A 105 10.43 2.10 -2.01
N ILE A 106 10.48 3.31 -2.59
CA ILE A 106 9.36 4.28 -2.52
C ILE A 106 8.04 3.67 -3.05
N SER A 107 8.12 2.81 -4.07
CA SER A 107 6.96 2.10 -4.61
C SER A 107 6.29 1.18 -3.60
N LEU A 108 7.07 0.50 -2.75
CA LEU A 108 6.54 -0.35 -1.68
C LEU A 108 5.83 0.50 -0.63
N TYR A 109 6.48 1.57 -0.15
CA TYR A 109 5.86 2.49 0.81
C TYR A 109 4.54 3.09 0.29
N ARG A 110 4.46 3.41 -1.01
CA ARG A 110 3.20 3.87 -1.62
C ARG A 110 2.10 2.80 -1.61
N ALA A 111 2.45 1.54 -1.87
CA ALA A 111 1.49 0.45 -1.84
C ALA A 111 0.99 0.20 -0.42
N GLU A 112 1.90 0.13 0.55
CA GLU A 112 1.61 -0.11 1.97
C GLU A 112 0.74 1.00 2.57
N PHE A 113 0.95 2.26 2.19
CA PHE A 113 0.19 3.40 2.72
C PHE A 113 -0.90 3.91 1.75
N ASN A 114 -1.17 3.20 0.66
CA ASN A 114 -2.17 3.55 -0.35
C ASN A 114 -2.00 4.98 -0.92
N ILE A 115 -0.75 5.43 -1.11
CA ILE A 115 -0.43 6.80 -1.53
C ILE A 115 -0.31 6.88 -3.04
N CYS A 116 -1.40 7.28 -3.70
CA CYS A 116 -1.40 7.50 -5.15
C CYS A 116 -0.32 8.51 -5.58
N PRO A 117 0.36 8.27 -6.72
CA PRO A 117 1.36 9.21 -7.27
C PRO A 117 0.84 10.65 -7.41
N LYS A 118 -0.44 10.82 -7.78
CA LYS A 118 -1.09 12.12 -7.90
C LYS A 118 -1.24 12.90 -6.58
N TYR A 119 -1.15 12.23 -5.43
CA TYR A 119 -1.35 12.88 -4.12
C TYR A 119 -0.07 13.55 -3.59
N SER A 120 1.09 12.96 -3.86
CA SER A 120 2.36 13.48 -3.37
C SER A 120 3.53 12.85 -4.12
N PRO A 121 4.60 13.61 -4.44
CA PRO A 121 5.85 13.09 -4.97
C PRO A 121 6.62 12.23 -3.95
N LEU A 122 6.41 12.43 -2.64
CA LEU A 122 7.13 11.77 -1.53
C LEU A 122 8.64 12.02 -1.56
N ASP A 123 9.02 13.26 -1.81
CA ASP A 123 10.41 13.71 -1.93
C ASP A 123 11.00 14.22 -0.60
N MET A 124 10.17 14.41 0.42
CA MET A 124 10.59 14.83 1.74
C MET A 124 10.05 13.88 2.82
N LEU A 125 10.78 13.78 3.92
CA LEU A 125 10.37 13.06 5.12
C LEU A 125 10.46 13.99 6.33
N VAL A 126 9.51 13.88 7.25
CA VAL A 126 9.60 14.51 8.56
C VAL A 126 9.47 13.45 9.64
N ARG A 127 10.33 13.55 10.65
CA ARG A 127 10.29 12.79 11.90
C ARG A 127 9.86 13.72 13.00
N CYS A 128 8.87 13.38 13.78
CA CYS A 128 8.49 14.14 14.96
C CYS A 128 8.31 13.23 16.18
N THR A 129 8.40 13.82 17.37
CA THR A 129 7.98 13.18 18.62
C THR A 129 6.51 13.53 18.86
N LEU A 130 5.66 12.52 19.01
CA LEU A 130 4.26 12.65 19.39
C LEU A 130 4.15 12.73 20.92
N LYS A 131 3.45 13.76 21.42
CA LYS A 131 3.34 14.03 22.86
C LYS A 131 2.49 12.97 23.57
N ALA A 132 2.92 12.60 24.78
CA ALA A 132 2.09 11.82 25.70
C ALA A 132 0.75 12.53 25.98
N GLY A 133 -0.29 11.72 26.19
CA GLY A 133 -1.68 12.17 26.37
C GLY A 133 -2.44 12.38 25.05
N THR A 134 -1.77 12.44 23.90
CA THR A 134 -2.42 12.64 22.59
C THR A 134 -3.32 11.46 22.24
N LYS A 135 -4.52 11.74 21.73
CA LYS A 135 -5.41 10.72 21.15
C LYS A 135 -5.16 10.59 19.65
N VAL A 136 -5.09 9.36 19.17
CA VAL A 136 -4.84 9.03 17.76
C VAL A 136 -5.80 7.95 17.30
N VAL A 137 -6.03 7.91 15.99
CA VAL A 137 -6.82 6.86 15.33
C VAL A 137 -5.85 6.05 14.48
N ILE A 138 -5.87 4.72 14.61
CA ILE A 138 -4.94 3.84 13.90
C ILE A 138 -5.71 2.66 13.31
N GLY A 139 -5.36 2.28 12.08
CA GLY A 139 -5.91 1.09 11.44
C GLY A 139 -5.28 0.81 10.07
N PRO A 140 -5.64 -0.31 9.43
CA PRO A 140 -5.12 -0.71 8.14
C PRO A 140 -5.60 0.25 7.03
N GLY A 141 -4.75 0.44 6.03
CA GLY A 141 -5.03 1.31 4.89
C GLY A 141 -6.14 0.75 4.00
N GLN A 142 -7.09 1.60 3.60
CA GLN A 142 -8.10 1.27 2.60
C GLN A 142 -7.52 1.37 1.19
N SER A 143 -8.03 0.53 0.29
CA SER A 143 -7.74 0.59 -1.15
C SER A 143 -7.94 1.99 -1.73
N ALA A 144 -7.13 2.35 -2.73
CA ALA A 144 -7.15 3.68 -3.34
C ALA A 144 -7.13 3.61 -4.88
N GLN A 145 -8.13 4.20 -5.52
CA GLN A 145 -8.21 4.34 -6.98
C GLN A 145 -7.37 5.51 -7.45
N CYS A 146 -6.19 5.21 -8.00
CA CYS A 146 -5.21 6.21 -8.36
C CYS A 146 -5.43 6.77 -9.76
N SER A 147 -5.84 5.94 -10.71
CA SER A 147 -6.25 6.33 -12.08
C SER A 147 -7.36 5.40 -12.57
N GLU A 148 -7.80 5.49 -13.82
CA GLU A 148 -8.75 4.51 -14.40
C GLU A 148 -8.18 3.08 -14.41
N TYR A 149 -6.86 2.93 -14.55
CA TYR A 149 -6.18 1.64 -14.77
C TYR A 149 -5.32 1.18 -13.60
N PHE A 150 -5.32 1.92 -12.48
CA PHE A 150 -4.43 1.63 -11.36
C PHE A 150 -5.09 1.89 -10.01
N THR A 151 -5.06 0.86 -9.18
CA THR A 151 -5.62 0.81 -7.84
C THR A 151 -4.59 0.18 -6.91
N TYR A 152 -4.32 0.81 -5.77
CA TYR A 152 -3.68 0.09 -4.68
C TYR A 152 -4.75 -0.74 -3.94
N PRO A 153 -4.50 -2.05 -3.69
CA PRO A 153 -5.40 -2.86 -2.89
C PRO A 153 -5.42 -2.35 -1.44
N GLN A 154 -6.37 -2.83 -0.63
CA GLN A 154 -6.31 -2.63 0.83
C GLN A 154 -4.98 -3.15 1.37
N SER A 155 -4.45 -2.47 2.38
CA SER A 155 -3.15 -2.75 2.98
C SER A 155 -3.31 -3.06 4.46
N ASP A 156 -2.63 -4.12 4.91
CA ASP A 156 -2.60 -4.49 6.34
C ASP A 156 -1.69 -3.58 7.16
N THR A 157 -0.97 -2.66 6.50
CA THR A 157 -0.15 -1.67 7.17
C THR A 157 -1.01 -0.67 7.93
N ASN A 158 -0.82 -0.62 9.24
CA ASN A 158 -1.43 0.36 10.10
C ASN A 158 -0.93 1.78 9.80
N GLN A 159 -1.85 2.71 9.57
CA GLN A 159 -1.58 4.13 9.42
C GLN A 159 -2.12 4.90 10.61
N LEU A 160 -1.37 5.89 11.09
CA LEU A 160 -1.78 6.77 12.17
C LEU A 160 -2.44 8.03 11.58
N TYR A 161 -3.67 8.28 11.98
CA TYR A 161 -4.37 9.53 11.75
C TYR A 161 -4.25 10.46 12.96
N LEU A 162 -3.81 11.69 12.68
CA LEU A 162 -3.61 12.76 13.65
C LEU A 162 -4.23 14.07 13.14
N ALA A 163 -5.34 14.49 13.73
CA ALA A 163 -6.10 15.66 13.25
C ALA A 163 -5.32 16.98 13.35
N ASN A 164 -4.49 17.14 14.38
CA ASN A 164 -3.79 18.40 14.67
C ASN A 164 -2.32 18.15 15.03
N ALA A 165 -1.52 17.81 14.02
CA ALA A 165 -0.11 17.47 14.21
C ALA A 165 0.73 18.65 14.70
N GLU A 166 0.38 19.89 14.31
CA GLU A 166 1.09 21.11 14.75
C GLU A 166 1.13 21.25 16.27
N GLN A 167 0.02 20.92 16.95
CA GLN A 167 -0.08 21.02 18.40
C GLN A 167 0.36 19.74 19.12
N ALA A 168 0.14 18.58 18.49
CA ALA A 168 0.40 17.28 19.10
C ALA A 168 1.85 16.81 19.00
N THR A 169 2.66 17.39 18.10
CA THR A 169 4.04 16.97 17.87
C THR A 169 5.07 17.98 18.40
N MET A 170 6.31 17.51 18.56
CA MET A 170 7.47 18.30 18.93
C MET A 170 8.76 17.68 18.36
N ASN A 171 9.90 18.37 18.52
CA ASN A 171 11.23 17.87 18.12
C ASN A 171 11.30 17.40 16.66
N CYS A 172 10.60 18.10 15.75
CA CYS A 172 10.51 17.70 14.36
C CYS A 172 11.83 17.92 13.60
N THR A 173 12.28 16.90 12.87
CA THR A 173 13.45 16.94 11.98
C THR A 173 13.01 16.63 10.56
N THR A 174 13.46 17.42 9.60
CA THR A 174 13.14 17.24 8.17
C THR A 174 14.32 16.61 7.43
N PHE A 175 14.03 15.73 6.49
CA PHE A 175 14.99 15.05 5.62
C PHE A 175 14.55 15.21 4.16
N SER A 176 15.51 15.32 3.25
CA SER A 176 15.26 15.24 1.80
C SER A 176 15.53 13.84 1.29
N GLY A 177 14.71 13.39 0.35
CA GLY A 177 14.97 12.17 -0.41
C GLY A 177 16.21 12.35 -1.29
N GLN A 178 17.08 11.35 -1.29
CA GLN A 178 18.29 11.31 -2.12
C GLN A 178 18.38 9.93 -2.78
N PHE A 179 19.08 9.87 -3.91
CA PHE A 179 19.28 8.60 -4.61
C PHE A 179 20.12 7.63 -3.78
N SER A 180 19.67 6.37 -3.76
CA SER A 180 20.42 5.22 -3.28
C SER A 180 20.13 4.06 -4.23
N TRP A 181 21.17 3.43 -4.74
CA TRP A 181 21.06 2.33 -5.71
C TRP A 181 21.38 1.00 -5.02
N HIS A 182 20.53 -0.01 -5.24
CA HIS A 182 20.65 -1.35 -4.67
C HIS A 182 20.49 -2.37 -5.81
N GLU A 183 21.15 -3.53 -5.71
CA GLU A 183 20.94 -4.62 -6.66
C GLU A 183 19.47 -5.09 -6.61
N ALA A 184 18.90 -5.36 -7.78
CA ALA A 184 17.52 -5.80 -7.89
C ALA A 184 17.46 -7.33 -7.84
N ASP A 185 16.66 -7.87 -6.92
CA ASP A 185 16.29 -9.28 -6.92
C ASP A 185 15.32 -9.55 -8.07
N MET A 186 15.85 -9.79 -9.26
CA MET A 186 15.07 -10.25 -10.39
C MET A 186 14.76 -11.74 -10.19
N LYS A 187 13.58 -12.06 -9.64
CA LYS A 187 13.08 -13.44 -9.68
C LYS A 187 12.87 -13.81 -11.14
N GLU A 188 13.59 -14.83 -11.62
CA GLU A 188 13.30 -15.46 -12.92
C GLU A 188 11.83 -15.85 -12.95
N GLN A 189 11.10 -15.35 -13.96
CA GLN A 189 9.68 -15.65 -14.19
C GLN A 189 9.50 -17.04 -14.80
#